data_AF-A0AA51R961-F1
#
_entry.id   AF-A0AA51R961-F1
#
_cell.length_a   1.000
_cell.length_b   1.000
_cell.length_c   1.000
_cell.angle_alpha   90.00
_cell.angle_beta   90.00
_cell.angle_gamma   90.00
#
_symmetry.space_group_name_H-M   'P 1'
#
loop_
_entity.id
_entity.type
_entity.pdbx_description
1 polymer ?
#
loop_
_entity_poly.entity_id
_entity_poly.type
_entity_poly.pdbx_seq_one_letter_code
_entity_poly.pdbx_strand_id
1 'polypeptide(L)'
;MKVNIPEKYTDLYIKALGDKKKALQMKINQFKAEIEEIDSHLSNLVNLPLFQENEAQNLLHQKTNAYHDQWAWTKKIAYFIDFKRKLVKTNEVVDFIMEKEPDLNKSKVRSSVSAALSNKMKKGVYRKFEDPVTSNTYYGPVSFFLNQHEPQIEFMPEDLKERLLYNN
;
A
#
# COMPACT_ATOMS: atom_id res chain seq x y z
N MET A 1 36.22 -11.40 -18.33
CA MET A 1 37.35 -11.37 -17.37
C MET A 1 38.16 -12.64 -17.53
N LYS A 2 39.45 -12.56 -17.87
CA LYS A 2 40.34 -13.73 -17.83
C LYS A 2 40.83 -13.89 -16.40
N VAL A 3 40.50 -15.02 -15.79
CA VAL A 3 40.90 -15.36 -14.42
C VAL A 3 42.31 -15.94 -14.49
N ASN A 4 43.31 -15.18 -14.05
CA ASN A 4 44.72 -15.58 -14.11
C ASN A 4 45.12 -16.25 -12.79
N ILE A 5 44.77 -17.53 -12.64
CA ILE A 5 45.12 -18.33 -11.46
C ILE A 5 46.21 -19.31 -11.88
N PRO A 6 47.36 -19.36 -11.19
CA PRO A 6 48.37 -20.39 -11.44
C PRO A 6 47.77 -21.79 -11.22
N GLU A 7 48.01 -22.72 -12.14
CA GLU A 7 47.39 -24.06 -12.16
C GLU A 7 47.44 -24.79 -10.81
N LYS A 8 48.53 -24.61 -10.06
CA LYS A 8 48.76 -25.20 -8.74
C LYS A 8 47.72 -24.79 -7.67
N TYR A 9 46.99 -23.69 -7.87
CA TYR A 9 46.01 -23.16 -6.91
C TYR A 9 44.57 -23.22 -7.44
N THR A 10 44.36 -23.72 -8.66
CA THR A 10 43.05 -23.79 -9.31
C THR A 10 42.05 -24.62 -8.49
N ASP A 11 42.48 -25.77 -7.96
CA ASP A 11 41.62 -26.64 -7.16
C ASP A 11 41.16 -25.99 -5.85
N LEU A 12 42.06 -25.26 -5.19
CA LEU A 12 41.73 -24.52 -3.97
C LEU A 12 40.75 -23.38 -4.24
N TYR A 13 40.90 -22.71 -5.39
CA TYR A 13 40.01 -21.62 -5.79
C TYR A 13 38.62 -22.14 -6.18
N ILE A 14 38.54 -23.24 -6.94
CA ILE A 14 37.28 -23.91 -7.27
C ILE A 14 36.55 -24.33 -5.99
N LYS A 15 37.27 -24.91 -5.03
CA LYS A 15 36.71 -25.27 -3.73
C LYS A 15 36.17 -24.07 -2.97
N ALA A 16 36.94 -22.99 -2.88
CA ALA A 16 36.51 -21.76 -2.21
C ALA A 16 35.27 -21.12 -2.87
N LEU A 17 35.19 -21.13 -4.21
CA LEU A 17 34.00 -20.68 -4.93
C LEU A 17 32.80 -21.60 -4.70
N GLY A 18 33.01 -22.92 -4.65
CA GLY A 18 31.99 -23.91 -4.32
C GLY A 18 31.40 -23.69 -2.91
N ASP A 19 32.27 -23.49 -1.93
CA ASP A 19 31.87 -23.21 -0.55
C ASP A 19 31.12 -21.88 -0.44
N LYS A 20 31.60 -20.83 -1.13
CA LYS A 20 30.90 -19.53 -1.19
C LYS A 20 29.52 -19.65 -1.84
N LYS A 21 29.40 -20.41 -2.94
CA LYS A 21 28.11 -20.68 -3.60
C LYS A 21 27.16 -21.40 -2.64
N LYS A 22 27.63 -22.42 -1.92
CA LYS A 22 26.82 -23.16 -0.95
C LYS A 22 26.35 -22.26 0.20
N ALA A 23 27.22 -21.42 0.73
CA ALA A 23 26.86 -20.46 1.77
C ALA A 23 25.80 -19.44 1.29
N LEU A 24 25.94 -18.92 0.06
CA LEU A 24 24.93 -18.04 -0.54
C LEU A 24 23.60 -18.77 -0.74
N GLN A 25 23.62 -20.02 -1.19
CA GLN A 25 22.41 -20.82 -1.34
C GLN A 25 21.69 -21.05 -0.01
N MET A 26 22.44 -21.30 1.07
CA MET A 26 21.87 -21.42 2.42
C MET A 26 21.21 -20.11 2.87
N LYS A 27 21.83 -18.96 2.63
CA LYS A 27 21.23 -17.65 2.94
C LYS A 27 19.93 -17.41 2.16
N ILE A 28 19.90 -17.77 0.87
CA ILE A 28 18.67 -17.68 0.07
C ILE A 28 17.55 -18.54 0.65
N ASN A 29 17.87 -19.77 1.07
CA ASN A 29 16.87 -20.65 1.67
C ASN A 29 16.38 -20.11 3.01
N GLN A 30 17.26 -19.53 3.83
CA GLN A 30 16.89 -18.86 5.06
C GLN A 30 15.94 -17.68 4.80
N PHE A 31 16.28 -16.79 3.87
CA PHE A 31 15.40 -15.66 3.51
C PHE A 31 14.03 -16.11 2.99
N LYS A 32 13.96 -17.22 2.24
CA LYS A 32 12.68 -17.78 1.80
C LYS A 32 11.82 -18.26 2.98
N ALA A 33 12.42 -18.94 3.95
CA ALA A 33 11.70 -19.39 5.15
C ALA A 33 11.19 -18.20 5.98
N GLU A 34 12.00 -17.15 6.13
CA GLU A 34 11.59 -15.92 6.83
C GLU A 34 10.41 -15.23 6.12
N ILE A 35 10.40 -15.20 4.78
CA ILE A 35 9.27 -14.66 3.99
C ILE A 35 8.00 -15.48 4.22
N GLU A 36 8.10 -16.81 4.20
CA GLU A 36 6.96 -17.71 4.40
C GLU A 36 6.36 -17.56 5.81
N GLU A 37 7.20 -17.38 6.83
CA GLU A 37 6.75 -17.07 8.19
C GLU A 37 6.00 -15.73 8.26
N ILE A 38 6.52 -14.70 7.58
CA ILE A 38 5.85 -13.40 7.49
C ILE A 38 4.50 -13.53 6.78
N ASP A 39 4.42 -14.28 5.68
CA ASP A 39 3.16 -14.50 4.95
C ASP A 39 2.14 -15.25 5.82
N SER A 40 2.58 -16.24 6.60
CA SER A 40 1.75 -16.93 7.59
C SER A 40 1.22 -15.95 8.65
N HIS A 41 2.09 -15.12 9.23
CA HIS A 41 1.69 -14.09 10.19
C HIS A 41 0.71 -13.08 9.58
N LEU A 42 0.94 -12.62 8.35
CA LEU A 42 0.04 -11.72 7.65
C LEU A 42 -1.32 -12.36 7.41
N SER A 43 -1.36 -13.62 6.98
CA SER A 43 -2.62 -14.34 6.77
C SER A 43 -3.43 -14.45 8.07
N ASN A 44 -2.77 -14.78 9.19
CA ASN A 44 -3.40 -14.88 10.50
C ASN A 44 -3.90 -13.53 11.00
N LEU A 45 -3.10 -12.47 10.85
CA LEU A 45 -3.48 -11.11 11.25
C LEU A 45 -4.62 -10.55 10.41
N VAL A 46 -4.59 -10.74 9.08
CA VAL A 46 -5.65 -10.28 8.17
C VAL A 46 -6.96 -11.03 8.40
N ASN A 47 -6.90 -12.25 8.94
CA ASN A 47 -8.05 -13.04 9.35
C ASN A 47 -8.57 -12.70 10.76
N LEU A 48 -7.94 -11.77 11.50
CA LEU A 48 -8.49 -11.33 12.79
C LEU A 48 -9.80 -10.55 12.59
N PRO A 49 -10.76 -10.65 13.53
CA PRO A 49 -12.04 -9.94 13.49
C PRO A 49 -11.91 -8.42 13.30
N LEU A 50 -10.80 -7.82 13.74
CA LEU A 50 -10.48 -6.40 13.56
C LEU A 50 -10.26 -6.02 12.07
N PHE A 51 -9.84 -6.97 11.23
CA PHE A 51 -9.61 -6.78 9.79
C PHE A 51 -10.68 -7.45 8.91
N GLN A 52 -11.45 -8.38 9.50
CA GLN A 52 -12.74 -8.84 9.02
C GLN A 52 -13.82 -7.83 9.45
N GLU A 53 -13.78 -6.60 8.90
CA GLU A 53 -14.91 -5.68 9.00
C GLU A 53 -16.17 -6.42 8.52
N ASN A 54 -17.04 -6.86 9.45
CA ASN A 54 -18.39 -7.29 9.14
C ASN A 54 -19.07 -6.12 8.44
N GLU A 55 -19.20 -6.18 7.11
CA GLU A 55 -19.83 -5.15 6.28
C GLU A 55 -21.26 -4.82 6.78
N ALA A 56 -21.90 -5.76 7.47
CA ALA A 56 -23.18 -5.58 8.13
C ALA A 56 -23.19 -4.53 9.26
N GLN A 57 -22.07 -4.28 9.95
CA GLN A 57 -21.99 -3.24 11.00
C GLN A 57 -21.68 -1.85 10.44
N ASN A 58 -21.11 -1.73 9.25
CA ASN A 58 -20.91 -0.44 8.59
C ASN A 58 -22.18 0.10 7.92
N LEU A 59 -23.23 -0.73 7.77
CA LEU A 59 -24.56 -0.29 7.30
C LEU A 59 -25.40 0.37 8.40
N LEU A 60 -25.03 0.22 9.68
CA LEU A 60 -25.57 1.06 10.75
C LEU A 60 -24.88 2.42 10.68
N HIS A 61 -25.44 3.30 9.85
CA HIS A 61 -25.15 4.72 9.78
C HIS A 61 -25.18 5.38 11.17
N GLN A 62 -24.06 5.31 11.89
CA GLN A 62 -23.75 6.34 12.86
C GLN A 62 -23.18 7.51 12.07
N LYS A 63 -24.07 8.46 11.75
CA LYS A 63 -23.73 9.85 11.40
C LYS A 63 -23.04 10.52 12.59
N THR A 64 -21.91 10.00 13.04
CA THR A 64 -21.02 10.74 13.93
C THR A 64 -20.15 11.59 13.00
N ASN A 65 -20.52 12.87 12.84
CA ASN A 65 -19.75 13.88 12.08
C ASN A 65 -18.38 14.20 12.70
N ALA A 66 -17.87 13.37 13.59
CA ALA A 66 -16.67 13.61 14.36
C ALA A 66 -15.63 12.53 14.07
N TYR A 67 -14.38 12.97 13.90
CA TYR A 67 -13.23 12.10 13.79
C TYR A 67 -12.92 11.47 15.15
N HIS A 68 -12.54 10.19 15.16
CA HIS A 68 -12.05 9.51 16.36
C HIS A 68 -10.69 8.85 16.12
N ASP A 69 -9.74 9.10 17.02
CA ASP A 69 -8.38 8.58 17.03
C ASP A 69 -8.30 7.05 17.24
N GLN A 70 -9.25 6.48 17.97
CA GLN A 70 -9.32 5.03 18.22
C GLN A 70 -9.78 4.21 17.01
N TRP A 71 -10.20 4.86 15.91
CA TRP A 71 -10.66 4.15 14.73
C TRP A 71 -9.54 3.39 14.02
N ALA A 72 -9.89 2.25 13.42
CA ALA A 72 -9.01 1.55 12.50
C ALA A 72 -8.65 2.46 11.32
N TRP A 73 -7.45 2.25 10.74
CA TRP A 73 -6.96 3.02 9.60
C TRP A 73 -7.97 3.07 8.44
N THR A 74 -8.61 1.95 8.13
CA THR A 74 -9.64 1.86 7.08
C THR A 74 -10.80 2.81 7.32
N LYS A 75 -11.27 2.92 8.56
CA LYS A 75 -12.38 3.83 8.94
C LYS A 75 -11.94 5.29 8.94
N LYS A 76 -10.72 5.61 9.40
CA LYS A 76 -10.13 6.96 9.30
C LYS A 76 -10.03 7.42 7.84
N ILE A 77 -9.59 6.53 6.95
CA ILE A 77 -9.46 6.80 5.51
C ILE A 77 -10.85 6.97 4.87
N ALA A 78 -11.80 6.09 5.17
CA ALA A 78 -13.17 6.18 4.67
C ALA A 78 -13.83 7.49 5.10
N TYR A 79 -13.69 7.88 6.36
CA TYR A 79 -14.18 9.16 6.88
C TYR A 79 -13.62 10.35 6.08
N PHE A 80 -12.31 10.36 5.81
CA PHE A 80 -11.69 11.43 5.03
C PHE A 80 -12.20 11.47 3.59
N ILE A 81 -12.38 10.32 2.95
CA ILE A 81 -12.91 10.22 1.59
C ILE A 81 -14.37 10.70 1.54
N ASP A 82 -15.20 10.31 2.51
CA ASP A 82 -16.60 10.73 2.61
C ASP A 82 -16.72 12.23 2.90
N PHE A 83 -15.79 12.79 3.67
CA PHE A 83 -15.68 14.21 3.92
C PHE A 83 -15.29 14.99 2.66
N LYS A 84 -14.27 14.52 1.93
CA LYS A 84 -13.76 15.21 0.73
C LYS A 84 -14.69 15.01 -0.49
N ARG A 85 -15.40 13.87 -0.56
CA ARG A 85 -16.22 13.41 -1.69
C ARG A 85 -15.50 13.47 -3.04
N LYS A 86 -14.19 13.27 -3.06
CA LYS A 86 -13.34 13.27 -4.25
C LYS A 86 -12.28 12.19 -4.11
N LEU A 87 -11.61 11.84 -5.21
CA LEU A 87 -10.43 10.99 -5.15
C LEU A 87 -9.34 11.61 -4.26
N VAL A 88 -8.57 10.75 -3.60
CA VAL A 88 -7.55 11.15 -2.64
C VAL A 88 -6.19 10.57 -3.00
N LYS A 89 -5.13 11.32 -2.75
CA LYS A 89 -3.75 10.83 -2.75
C LYS A 89 -3.40 10.30 -1.37
N THR A 90 -2.48 9.34 -1.29
CA THR A 90 -1.97 8.83 -0.01
C THR A 90 -1.47 9.95 0.91
N ASN A 91 -0.76 10.94 0.36
CA ASN A 91 -0.21 12.05 1.15
C ASN A 91 -1.30 12.92 1.76
N GLU A 92 -2.40 13.18 1.05
CA GLU A 92 -3.51 14.00 1.59
C GLU A 92 -4.15 13.34 2.80
N VAL A 93 -4.34 12.02 2.73
CA VAL A 93 -4.88 11.22 3.84
C VAL A 93 -3.92 11.22 5.02
N VAL A 94 -2.62 11.09 4.76
CA VAL A 94 -1.57 11.13 5.79
C VAL A 94 -1.55 12.49 6.47
N ASP A 95 -1.55 13.57 5.70
CA ASP A 95 -1.49 14.93 6.24
C ASP A 95 -2.74 15.25 7.08
N PHE A 96 -3.93 14.80 6.64
CA PHE A 96 -5.17 14.90 7.44
C PHE A 96 -5.06 14.16 8.78
N ILE A 97 -4.56 12.92 8.78
CA ILE A 97 -4.37 12.16 10.03
C ILE A 97 -3.36 12.85 10.94
N MET A 98 -2.25 13.34 10.38
CA MET A 98 -1.21 14.04 11.14
C MET A 98 -1.71 15.37 11.73
N GLU A 99 -2.67 16.04 11.09
CA GLU A 99 -3.32 17.24 11.65
C GLU A 99 -4.18 16.90 12.87
N LYS A 100 -4.86 15.75 12.87
CA LYS A 100 -5.71 15.30 13.99
C LYS A 100 -4.92 14.61 15.11
N GLU A 101 -3.85 13.92 14.77
CA GLU A 101 -3.01 13.14 15.68
C GLU A 101 -1.52 13.49 15.46
N PRO A 102 -1.07 14.69 15.88
CA PRO A 102 0.28 15.19 15.60
C PRO A 102 1.40 14.40 16.29
N ASP A 103 1.07 13.67 17.36
CA ASP A 103 2.02 12.88 18.14
C ASP A 103 2.46 11.58 17.42
N LEU A 104 1.79 11.22 16.32
CA LEU A 104 2.11 10.02 15.55
C LEU A 104 3.38 10.18 14.71
N ASN A 105 4.06 9.07 14.45
CA ASN A 105 5.18 9.07 13.53
C ASN A 105 4.68 9.08 12.06
N LYS A 106 4.91 10.18 11.35
CA LYS A 106 4.49 10.38 9.95
C LYS A 106 4.90 9.24 8.99
N SER A 107 6.09 8.64 9.19
CA SER A 107 6.56 7.53 8.35
C SER A 107 5.74 6.25 8.57
N LYS A 108 5.42 5.95 9.83
CA LYS A 108 4.55 4.81 10.19
C LYS A 108 3.12 5.02 9.71
N VAL A 109 2.60 6.24 9.82
CA VAL A 109 1.26 6.60 9.31
C VAL A 109 1.22 6.41 7.79
N ARG A 110 2.20 6.93 7.04
CA ARG A 110 2.27 6.74 5.58
C ARG A 110 2.26 5.27 5.18
N SER A 111 3.04 4.44 5.87
CA SER A 111 3.11 2.99 5.61
C SER A 111 1.77 2.32 5.88
N SER A 112 1.12 2.68 6.99
CA SER A 112 -0.19 2.12 7.40
C SER A 112 -1.32 2.54 6.45
N VAL A 113 -1.35 3.80 6.04
CA VAL A 113 -2.34 4.32 5.07
C VAL A 113 -2.16 3.63 3.71
N SER A 114 -0.92 3.48 3.23
CA SER A 114 -0.63 2.80 1.97
C SER A 114 -1.09 1.34 1.99
N ALA A 115 -0.84 0.64 3.10
CA ALA A 115 -1.29 -0.74 3.29
C ALA A 115 -2.82 -0.84 3.33
N ALA A 116 -3.49 0.07 4.04
CA ALA A 116 -4.94 0.08 4.15
C ALA A 116 -5.63 0.35 2.81
N LEU A 117 -5.12 1.31 2.02
CA LEU A 117 -5.60 1.59 0.66
C LEU A 117 -5.40 0.38 -0.26
N SER A 118 -4.21 -0.24 -0.21
CA SER A 118 -3.89 -1.45 -0.99
C SER A 118 -4.81 -2.61 -0.63
N ASN A 119 -5.13 -2.79 0.65
CA ASN A 119 -6.04 -3.83 1.10
C ASN A 119 -7.49 -3.58 0.63
N LYS A 120 -7.97 -2.33 0.66
CA LYS A 120 -9.30 -1.99 0.12
C LYS A 120 -9.38 -2.20 -1.40
N MET A 121 -8.29 -2.01 -2.13
CA MET A 121 -8.20 -2.38 -3.55
C MET A 121 -8.25 -3.90 -3.76
N LYS A 122 -7.48 -4.67 -2.99
CA LYS A 122 -7.49 -6.14 -3.06
C LYS A 122 -8.88 -6.72 -2.77
N LYS A 123 -9.64 -6.09 -1.86
CA LYS A 123 -11.03 -6.43 -1.55
C LYS A 123 -12.05 -5.94 -2.60
N GLY A 124 -11.62 -5.24 -3.66
CA GLY A 124 -12.51 -4.72 -4.69
C GLY A 124 -13.39 -3.55 -4.27
N VAL A 125 -13.15 -2.95 -3.09
CA VAL A 125 -13.93 -1.82 -2.56
C VAL A 125 -13.46 -0.52 -3.20
N TYR A 126 -12.15 -0.36 -3.39
CA TYR A 126 -11.52 0.84 -3.96
C TYR A 126 -10.90 0.55 -5.32
N ARG A 127 -10.81 1.59 -6.14
CA ARG A 127 -10.02 1.60 -7.38
C ARG A 127 -8.90 2.64 -7.30
N LYS A 128 -7.86 2.36 -8.06
CA LYS A 128 -6.70 3.23 -8.26
C LYS A 128 -6.82 3.88 -9.64
N PHE A 129 -6.59 5.18 -9.69
CA PHE A 129 -6.34 5.93 -10.91
C PHE A 129 -4.89 6.43 -10.91
N GLU A 130 -4.19 6.26 -12.02
CA GLU A 130 -2.85 6.81 -12.20
C GLU A 130 -2.93 7.95 -13.21
N ASP A 131 -2.58 9.15 -12.77
CA ASP A 131 -2.58 10.33 -13.63
C ASP A 131 -1.48 10.18 -14.70
N PRO A 132 -1.84 10.14 -16.00
CA PRO A 132 -0.88 9.91 -17.07
C PRO A 132 0.13 11.05 -17.23
N VAL A 133 -0.14 12.25 -16.72
CA VAL A 133 0.73 13.42 -16.85
C VAL A 133 1.77 13.46 -15.73
N THR A 134 1.35 13.20 -14.49
CA THR A 134 2.22 13.37 -13.31
C THR A 134 2.65 12.06 -12.65
N SER A 135 2.14 10.92 -13.12
CA SER A 135 2.27 9.60 -12.46
C SER A 135 1.76 9.58 -11.01
N ASN A 136 0.98 10.59 -10.60
CA ASN A 136 0.37 10.62 -9.30
C ASN A 136 -0.73 9.56 -9.21
N THR A 137 -0.78 8.89 -8.06
CA THR A 137 -1.79 7.87 -7.81
C THR A 137 -2.91 8.42 -6.94
N TYR A 138 -4.13 8.22 -7.41
CA TYR A 138 -5.37 8.59 -6.74
C TYR A 138 -6.16 7.34 -6.40
N TYR A 139 -6.85 7.37 -5.26
CA TYR A 139 -7.66 6.28 -4.75
C TYR A 139 -9.08 6.77 -4.46
N GLY A 140 -10.05 5.88 -4.63
CA GLY A 140 -11.41 6.13 -4.20
C GLY A 140 -12.30 4.90 -4.29
N PRO A 141 -13.53 4.96 -3.77
CA PRO A 141 -14.53 3.90 -3.89
C PRO A 141 -14.83 3.56 -5.35
N VAL A 142 -15.23 2.33 -5.63
CA VAL A 142 -15.62 1.90 -7.00
C VAL A 142 -16.69 2.82 -7.61
N SER A 143 -17.60 3.35 -6.77
CA SER A 143 -18.67 4.26 -7.20
C SER A 143 -18.15 5.58 -7.80
N PHE A 144 -16.88 5.93 -7.58
CA PHE A 144 -16.29 7.15 -8.14
C PHE A 144 -15.79 6.97 -9.58
N PHE A 145 -15.92 5.77 -10.14
CA PHE A 145 -15.38 5.41 -11.45
C PHE A 145 -16.50 5.02 -12.41
N LEU A 146 -16.33 5.36 -13.69
CA LEU A 146 -17.21 4.90 -14.78
C LEU A 146 -16.92 3.46 -15.16
N ASN A 147 -15.64 3.09 -15.14
CA ASN A 147 -15.15 1.77 -15.49
C ASN A 147 -13.91 1.42 -14.65
N GLN A 148 -13.10 0.46 -15.09
CA GLN A 148 -11.93 0.04 -14.31
C GLN A 148 -10.82 1.08 -14.24
N HIS A 149 -10.77 2.04 -15.16
CA HIS A 149 -9.62 2.91 -15.37
C HIS A 149 -9.99 4.41 -15.38
N GLU A 150 -11.27 4.75 -15.54
CA GLU A 150 -11.71 6.13 -15.69
C GLU A 150 -12.54 6.59 -14.49
N PRO A 151 -12.10 7.64 -13.77
CA PRO A 151 -12.89 8.26 -12.74
C PRO A 151 -14.01 9.13 -13.34
N GLN A 152 -15.14 9.22 -12.64
CA GLN A 152 -16.19 10.16 -12.99
C GLN A 152 -15.71 11.59 -12.72
N ILE A 153 -16.08 12.52 -13.60
CA ILE A 153 -15.61 13.91 -13.53
C ILE A 153 -15.98 14.55 -12.18
N GLU A 154 -17.18 14.30 -11.66
CA GLU A 154 -17.66 14.89 -10.40
C GLU A 154 -16.75 14.59 -9.20
N PHE A 155 -16.16 13.40 -9.16
CA PHE A 155 -15.30 12.95 -8.06
C PHE A 155 -13.81 13.21 -8.30
N MET A 156 -13.43 13.77 -9.45
CA MET A 156 -12.06 14.20 -9.67
C MET A 156 -11.73 15.45 -8.83
N PRO A 157 -10.55 15.51 -8.19
CA PRO A 157 -9.98 16.73 -7.64
C PRO A 157 -9.88 17.84 -8.70
N GLU A 158 -10.03 19.11 -8.31
CA GLU A 158 -9.97 20.22 -9.28
C GLU A 158 -8.61 20.31 -9.96
N ASP A 159 -7.51 20.08 -9.24
CA ASP A 159 -6.17 20.05 -9.82
C ASP A 159 -6.01 18.97 -10.89
N LEU A 160 -6.75 17.86 -10.75
CA LEU A 160 -6.75 16.77 -11.72
C LEU A 160 -7.65 17.09 -12.92
N LYS A 161 -8.82 17.70 -12.69
CA LYS A 161 -9.73 18.15 -13.75
C LYS A 161 -9.07 19.17 -14.66
N GLU A 162 -8.49 20.22 -14.08
CA GLU A 162 -7.76 21.26 -14.82
C GLU A 162 -6.69 20.65 -15.72
N ARG A 163 -5.93 19.70 -15.17
CA ARG A 163 -4.82 19.06 -15.87
C ARG A 163 -5.27 18.13 -17.00
N LEU A 164 -6.33 17.36 -16.80
CA LEU A 164 -6.77 16.35 -17.77
C LEU A 164 -7.77 16.86 -18.80
N LEU A 165 -8.60 17.86 -18.45
CA LEU A 165 -9.73 18.29 -19.26
C LEU A 165 -9.53 19.69 -19.88
N TYR A 166 -8.75 20.56 -19.24
CA TYR A 166 -8.66 21.97 -19.64
C TYR A 166 -7.28 22.38 -20.16
N ASN A 167 -6.23 21.58 -19.95
CA ASN A 167 -4.87 21.84 -20.41
C ASN A 167 -4.44 21.01 -21.64
N ASN A 168 -5.39 20.58 -22.47
CA ASN A 168 -5.11 19.98 -23.79
C ASN A 168 -5.26 21.01 -24.91
#